data_AF-A0A6L7WC07-F1
#
_entry.id   AF-A0A6L7WC07-F1
#
_cell.length_a   1.000
_cell.length_b   1.000
_cell.length_c   1.000
_cell.angle_alpha   90.00
_cell.angle_beta   90.00
_cell.angle_gamma   90.00
#
_symmetry.space_group_name_H-M   'P 1'
#
loop_
_entity.id
_entity.type
_entity.pdbx_description
1 polymer ?
#
loop_
_entity_poly.entity_id
_entity_poly.type
_entity_poly.pdbx_seq_one_letter_code
_entity_poly.pdbx_strand_id
1 'polypeptide(L)'
;MATFDTHEAVRQLTASGMDEAPAEAVVDVVGDAMADLVTKSDLEVAVAQLTAEMHRALRVQGMWIVGTIVGLATLAALMVTTALMVLGVA
;
A
#
# COMPACT_ATOMS: atom_id res chain seq x y z
N MET A 1 3.54 1.75 -17.62
CA MET A 1 2.41 2.30 -18.39
C MET A 1 2.38 1.60 -19.75
N ALA A 2 1.36 0.81 -20.01
CA ALA A 2 1.12 0.30 -21.36
C ALA A 2 0.54 1.47 -22.17
N THR A 3 1.29 2.00 -23.13
CA THR A 3 0.81 3.10 -23.98
C THR A 3 -0.08 2.52 -25.07
N PHE A 4 -1.33 2.94 -25.11
CA PHE A 4 -2.24 2.63 -26.21
C PHE A 4 -1.88 3.53 -27.41
N ASP A 5 -1.39 2.93 -28.49
CA ASP A 5 -1.02 3.66 -29.71
C ASP A 5 -2.26 3.85 -30.58
N THR A 6 -2.85 5.04 -30.48
CA THR A 6 -4.05 5.42 -31.22
C THR A 6 -3.84 5.38 -32.73
N HIS A 7 -2.66 5.78 -33.20
CA HIS A 7 -2.33 5.81 -34.64
C HIS A 7 -2.20 4.40 -35.22
N GLU A 8 -1.58 3.48 -34.49
CA GLU A 8 -1.51 2.06 -34.86
C GLU A 8 -2.91 1.41 -34.88
N ALA A 9 -3.75 1.73 -33.89
CA ALA A 9 -5.11 1.21 -33.79
C ALA A 9 -6.02 1.69 -34.94
N VAL A 10 -5.98 2.98 -35.29
CA VAL A 10 -6.71 3.53 -36.45
C VAL A 10 -6.25 2.85 -37.73
N ARG A 11 -4.93 2.70 -37.94
CA ARG A 11 -4.39 2.04 -39.12
C ARG A 11 -4.87 0.59 -39.25
N GLN A 12 -4.94 -0.16 -38.16
CA GLN A 12 -5.44 -1.53 -38.16
C GLN A 12 -6.94 -1.61 -38.46
N LEU A 13 -7.74 -0.71 -37.89
CA LEU A 13 -9.18 -0.63 -38.18
C LEU A 13 -9.43 -0.27 -39.64
N THR A 14 -8.70 0.69 -40.19
CA THR A 14 -8.81 1.04 -41.61
C THR A 14 -8.38 -0.10 -42.52
N ALA A 15 -7.29 -0.83 -42.17
CA ALA A 15 -6.87 -2.01 -42.91
C ALA A 15 -7.90 -3.16 -42.89
N SER A 16 -8.80 -3.18 -41.89
CA SER A 16 -9.91 -4.14 -41.81
C SER A 16 -11.14 -3.76 -42.63
N GLY A 17 -11.12 -2.59 -43.30
CA GLY A 17 -12.21 -2.09 -44.16
C GLY A 17 -13.13 -1.08 -43.48
N MET A 18 -12.74 -0.53 -42.32
CA MET A 18 -13.45 0.59 -41.69
C MET A 18 -12.99 1.91 -42.30
N ASP A 19 -13.92 2.82 -42.60
CA ASP A 19 -13.55 4.17 -43.00
C ASP A 19 -12.80 4.89 -41.87
N GLU A 20 -11.90 5.80 -42.25
CA GLU A 20 -10.95 6.45 -41.32
C GLU A 20 -11.65 7.25 -40.21
N ALA A 21 -12.68 8.03 -40.54
CA ALA A 21 -13.40 8.83 -39.54
C ALA A 21 -14.13 7.98 -38.47
N PRO A 22 -14.86 6.91 -38.83
CA PRO A 22 -15.36 5.95 -37.83
C PRO A 22 -14.26 5.26 -37.02
N ALA A 23 -13.12 4.92 -37.64
CA ALA A 23 -12.01 4.27 -36.95
C ALA A 23 -11.39 5.20 -35.89
N GLU A 24 -11.20 6.47 -36.21
CA GLU A 24 -10.72 7.50 -35.29
C GLU A 24 -11.68 7.70 -34.12
N ALA A 25 -12.98 7.82 -34.37
CA ALA A 25 -13.98 7.97 -33.31
C ALA A 25 -14.03 6.77 -32.35
N VAL A 26 -13.86 5.54 -32.85
CA VAL A 26 -13.81 4.34 -32.01
C VAL A 26 -12.54 4.33 -31.16
N VAL A 27 -11.40 4.65 -31.75
CA VAL A 27 -10.10 4.67 -31.06
C VAL A 27 -10.07 5.74 -29.99
N ASP A 28 -10.64 6.92 -30.23
CA ASP A 28 -10.75 7.99 -29.24
C ASP A 28 -11.56 7.54 -28.01
N VAL A 29 -12.73 6.95 -28.22
CA VAL A 29 -13.56 6.44 -27.11
C VAL A 29 -12.83 5.38 -26.29
N VAL A 30 -12.09 4.48 -26.96
CA VAL A 30 -11.31 3.44 -26.28
C VAL A 30 -10.09 4.03 -25.57
N GLY A 31 -9.43 5.02 -26.18
CA GLY A 31 -8.29 5.73 -25.61
C GLY A 31 -8.68 6.47 -24.33
N ASP A 32 -9.79 7.21 -24.37
CA ASP A 32 -10.36 7.89 -23.21
C ASP A 32 -10.74 6.90 -22.10
N ALA A 33 -11.36 5.76 -22.44
CA ALA A 33 -11.68 4.72 -21.47
C ALA A 33 -10.43 4.08 -20.83
N MET A 34 -9.30 4.04 -21.56
CA MET A 34 -8.03 3.48 -21.12
C MET A 34 -7.16 4.49 -20.34
N ALA A 35 -7.44 5.79 -20.43
CA ALA A 35 -6.63 6.83 -19.80
C ALA A 35 -6.58 6.72 -18.28
N ASP A 36 -7.69 6.31 -17.65
CA ASP A 36 -7.82 6.21 -16.19
C ASP A 36 -7.60 4.79 -15.64
N LEU A 37 -7.17 3.85 -16.47
CA LEU A 37 -6.95 2.46 -16.05
C LEU A 37 -5.58 2.29 -15.36
N VAL A 38 -5.64 1.91 -14.08
CA VAL A 38 -4.46 1.53 -13.30
C VAL A 38 -3.96 0.17 -13.78
N THR A 39 -2.67 0.05 -14.09
CA THR A 39 -2.12 -1.24 -14.50
C THR A 39 -1.89 -2.16 -13.30
N LYS A 40 -1.80 -3.47 -13.54
CA LYS A 40 -1.47 -4.44 -12.50
C LYS A 40 -0.16 -4.12 -11.79
N SER A 41 0.85 -3.63 -12.51
CA SER A 41 2.13 -3.24 -11.90
C SER A 41 1.98 -2.05 -10.98
N ASP A 42 1.16 -1.06 -11.36
CA ASP A 42 0.94 0.13 -10.52
C ASP A 42 0.22 -0.28 -9.22
N LEU A 43 -0.73 -1.21 -9.31
CA LEU A 43 -1.41 -1.76 -8.13
C LEU A 43 -0.46 -2.59 -7.25
N GLU A 44 0.40 -3.42 -7.84
CA GLU A 44 1.39 -4.20 -7.09
C GLU A 44 2.35 -3.30 -6.30
N VAL A 45 2.77 -2.17 -6.89
CA VAL A 45 3.60 -1.17 -6.21
C VAL A 45 2.85 -0.54 -5.04
N ALA A 46 1.60 -0.10 -5.24
CA ALA A 46 0.80 0.52 -4.19
C ALA A 46 0.55 -0.46 -3.01
N VAL A 47 0.22 -1.72 -3.31
CA VAL A 47 0.01 -2.77 -2.30
C VAL A 47 1.30 -3.06 -1.53
N ALA A 48 2.44 -3.13 -2.21
CA ALA A 48 3.73 -3.36 -1.57
C ALA A 48 4.09 -2.21 -0.61
N GLN A 49 3.88 -0.96 -1.03
CA GLN A 49 4.10 0.22 -0.18
C GLN A 49 3.18 0.21 1.04
N LEU A 50 1.88 0.00 0.84
CA LEU A 50 0.90 -0.05 1.93
C LEU A 50 1.24 -1.17 2.94
N THR A 51 1.62 -2.34 2.43
CA THR A 51 2.03 -3.47 3.27
C THR A 51 3.28 -3.13 4.09
N ALA A 52 4.27 -2.46 3.49
CA ALA A 52 5.48 -2.05 4.20
C ALA A 52 5.20 -1.02 5.30
N GLU A 53 4.33 -0.04 5.03
CA GLU A 53 3.91 0.96 6.02
C GLU A 53 3.15 0.32 7.18
N MET A 54 2.24 -0.61 6.89
CA MET A 54 1.51 -1.36 7.92
C MET A 54 2.47 -2.16 8.81
N HIS A 55 3.44 -2.87 8.23
CA HIS A 55 4.45 -3.59 9.00
C HIS A 55 5.30 -2.66 9.86
N ARG A 56 5.64 -1.47 9.35
CA ARG A 56 6.38 -0.46 10.11
C ARG A 56 5.56 0.03 11.30
N ALA A 57 4.29 0.36 11.08
CA ALA A 57 3.38 0.81 12.14
C ALA A 57 3.22 -0.25 13.24
N LEU A 58 2.97 -1.51 12.85
CA LEU A 58 2.83 -2.63 13.79
C LEU A 58 4.12 -2.87 14.58
N ARG A 59 5.29 -2.75 13.96
CA ARG A 59 6.59 -2.90 14.64
C ARG A 59 6.80 -1.80 15.69
N VAL A 60 6.53 -0.54 15.32
CA VAL A 60 6.66 0.59 16.24
C VAL A 60 5.69 0.43 17.41
N GLN A 61 4.42 0.12 17.13
CA GLN A 61 3.43 -0.12 18.16
C GLN A 61 3.82 -1.29 19.07
N GLY A 62 4.29 -2.41 18.50
CA GLY A 62 4.78 -3.57 19.25
C GLY A 62 5.94 -3.20 20.19
N MET A 63 6.88 -2.39 19.72
CA MET A 63 7.98 -1.88 20.55
C MET A 63 7.50 -1.04 21.72
N TRP A 64 6.53 -0.13 21.50
CA TRP A 64 5.93 0.66 22.58
C TRP A 64 5.19 -0.20 23.60
N ILE A 65 4.44 -1.21 23.14
CA ILE A 65 3.73 -2.15 24.02
C ILE A 65 4.72 -2.93 24.88
N VAL A 66 5.74 -3.53 24.27
CA VAL A 66 6.79 -4.27 25.00
C VAL A 66 7.50 -3.36 26.00
N GLY A 67 7.87 -2.15 25.58
CA GLY A 67 8.51 -1.17 26.47
C GLY A 67 7.62 -0.81 27.66
N THR A 68 6.31 -0.65 27.44
CA THR A 68 5.34 -0.37 28.50
C THR A 68 5.21 -1.53 29.48
N ILE A 69 5.11 -2.77 28.97
CA ILE A 69 5.01 -3.97 29.82
C ILE A 69 6.26 -4.13 30.69
N VAL A 70 7.45 -4.00 30.08
CA VAL A 70 8.72 -4.12 30.81
C VAL A 70 8.86 -2.99 31.84
N GLY A 71 8.50 -1.76 31.48
CA GLY A 71 8.50 -0.62 32.39
C GLY A 71 7.57 -0.82 33.60
N LEU A 72 6.35 -1.30 33.36
CA LEU A 72 5.40 -1.57 34.44
C LEU A 72 5.87 -2.73 35.33
N ALA A 73 6.41 -3.81 34.74
CA ALA A 73 6.92 -4.95 35.50
C ALA A 73 8.11 -4.56 36.39
N THR A 74 9.03 -3.74 35.88
CA THR A 74 10.18 -3.25 36.66
C THR A 74 9.75 -2.32 37.79
N LEU A 75 8.80 -1.41 37.54
CA LEU A 75 8.23 -0.55 38.59
C LEU A 75 7.51 -1.37 39.67
N ALA A 76 6.72 -2.38 39.28
CA ALA A 76 6.03 -3.26 40.22
C ALA A 76 7.02 -4.05 41.08
N ALA A 77 8.07 -4.62 40.46
CA ALA A 77 9.12 -5.33 41.18
C ALA A 77 9.83 -4.41 42.20
N LEU A 78 10.17 -3.17 41.80
CA LEU A 78 10.78 -2.19 42.69
C LEU A 78 9.86 -1.87 43.89
N MET A 79 8.57 -1.65 43.64
CA MET A 79 7.61 -1.40 44.71
C MET A 79 7.52 -2.57 45.69
N VAL A 80 7.47 -3.82 45.20
CA VAL A 80 7.48 -5.01 46.06
C VAL A 80 8.76 -5.11 46.89
N THR A 81 9.93 -4.88 46.29
CA THR A 81 11.21 -4.90 47.01
C THR A 81 11.25 -3.83 48.10
N THR A 82 10.81 -2.60 47.80
CA THR A 82 10.75 -1.53 48.81
C THR A 82 9.78 -1.85 49.94
N ALA A 83 8.62 -2.44 49.65
CA ALA A 83 7.65 -2.84 50.67
C ALA A 83 8.21 -3.93 51.60
N LEU A 84 8.93 -4.92 51.06
CA LEU A 84 9.57 -5.98 51.85
C LEU A 84 10.66 -5.43 52.78
N MET A 85 11.47 -4.47 52.31
CA MET A 85 12.46 -3.78 53.13
C MET A 85 11.82 -2.99 54.28
N VAL A 86 10.72 -2.28 54.02
CA VAL A 86 10.00 -1.52 55.05
C VAL A 86 9.37 -2.44 56.11
N LEU A 87 8.90 -3.62 55.71
CA LEU A 87 8.28 -4.59 56.62
C LEU A 87 9.31 -5.43 57.40
N GLY A 88 10.61 -5.32 57.11
CA GLY A 88 11.67 -6.10 57.76
C GLY A 88 11.63 -7.60 57.43
N VAL A 89 11.02 -7.96 56.29
CA VAL A 89 10.85 -9.35 55.82
C VAL A 89 11.91 -9.73 54.78
N ALA A 90 12.84 -8.83 54.47
CA ALA A 90 13.89 -8.99 53.47
C ALA A 90 15.14 -9.71 54.02
#